data_AF-A0A497BEJ6-F1
#
_entry.id   AF-A0A497BEJ6-F1
#
_cell.length_a   1.000
_cell.length_b   1.000
_cell.length_c   1.000
_cell.angle_alpha   90.00
_cell.angle_beta   90.00
_cell.angle_gamma   90.00
#
_symmetry.space_group_name_H-M   'P 1'
#
loop_
_entity.id
_entity.type
_entity.pdbx_description
1 polymer ?
#
loop_
_entity_poly.entity_id
_entity_poly.type
_entity_poly.pdbx_seq_one_letter_code
_entity_poly.pdbx_strand_id
1 'polypeptide(L)'
;MKLFAPPDVKKLKAENNFEGLLKALAYKEDLHVRWDAAEALGQMGEVHAVKALVAALKDIRWAAASALKEIGEPALGTLITALNDADASNRQVTAWALGQMGDPRTVNSLIVALQDDSAAVRWTTAGALGKIGDDRAAKPLIALLADPDGSVREAAAGALGRIGDKLAAEPLLIALKDRDRRVRERASEALAEIGILAVKPLIGVLKSINKDTCRLAARALGKIGDTRAVQPLVAILENPDASMRQSAAQALGRIGDLQALKPLIVALGDLDEGVRQAAAWALGRIGDKQAVRSLITALGDSDASVRETAAEALGRIGDTSATGPLIAIIENIDEHIDERVRRAAAEALGQIGDAKAVEALAAALKGAESGLCKQAAGALGKIGIPAVEPLVAALKDANKIVRWAAAEALGQIGVPRVVAPLVAALEDTDKDVRKAAAEALGQAGVTWSVRPLIAALEDEAESVRWAVARALGQIDDTRAVEPLVAALRDSNWSVRVAAASTLIGMYGSDRISTEHKHLISAQQDTIIQIIPGGYTDQFWVFTI
;
A
#
# COMPACT_ATOMS: atom_id res chain seq x y z
N MET A 1 -17.75 36.64 32.34
CA MET A 1 -16.69 37.66 32.32
C MET A 1 -15.41 36.99 32.80
N LYS A 2 -14.31 36.87 32.04
CA LYS A 2 -13.83 37.68 30.91
C LYS A 2 -13.70 36.85 29.62
N LEU A 3 -14.28 37.35 28.53
CA LEU A 3 -13.88 37.04 27.16
C LEU A 3 -12.50 37.69 26.93
N PHE A 4 -11.43 36.93 27.08
CA PHE A 4 -10.18 37.29 26.40
C PHE A 4 -10.21 36.57 25.05
N ALA A 5 -9.85 37.27 23.97
CA ALA A 5 -9.61 36.61 22.70
C ALA A 5 -8.53 35.51 22.90
N PRO A 6 -8.62 34.38 22.17
CA PRO A 6 -7.62 33.33 22.28
C PRO A 6 -6.22 33.92 22.03
N PRO A 7 -5.20 33.53 22.82
CA PRO A 7 -3.84 34.00 22.65
C PRO A 7 -3.34 33.81 21.21
N ASP A 8 -2.84 34.87 20.58
CA ASP A 8 -2.22 34.79 19.25
C ASP A 8 -0.81 34.23 19.38
N VAL A 9 -0.70 32.91 19.29
CA VAL A 9 0.56 32.18 19.46
C VAL A 9 1.61 32.58 18.42
N LYS A 10 1.20 32.86 17.18
CA LYS A 10 2.13 33.26 16.10
C LYS A 10 2.78 34.59 16.43
N LYS A 11 1.98 35.55 16.89
CA LYS A 11 2.50 36.84 17.36
C LYS A 11 3.41 36.68 18.58
N LEU A 12 2.99 35.90 19.58
CA LEU A 12 3.78 35.67 20.79
C LEU A 12 5.13 35.02 20.51
N LYS A 13 5.18 34.08 19.56
CA LYS A 13 6.41 33.46 19.08
C LYS A 13 7.31 34.46 18.35
N ALA A 14 6.75 35.27 17.44
CA ALA A 14 7.51 36.30 16.72
C ALA A 14 8.10 37.36 17.66
N GLU A 15 7.43 37.65 18.77
CA GLU A 15 7.85 38.60 19.80
C GLU A 15 8.80 37.99 20.86
N ASN A 16 9.14 36.70 20.76
CA ASN A 16 9.86 35.95 21.81
C ASN A 16 9.23 36.07 23.21
N ASN A 17 7.90 36.15 23.27
CA ASN A 17 7.17 36.34 24.52
C ASN A 17 6.90 35.01 25.24
N PHE A 18 7.91 34.52 25.96
CA PHE A 18 7.87 33.23 26.65
C PHE A 18 6.76 33.13 27.70
N GLU A 19 6.55 34.16 28.50
CA GLU A 19 5.51 34.16 29.53
C GLU A 19 4.11 34.11 28.89
N GLY A 20 3.93 34.80 27.76
CA GLY A 20 2.72 34.74 26.95
C GLY A 20 2.48 33.34 26.37
N LEU A 21 3.52 32.69 25.83
CA LEU A 21 3.45 31.32 25.33
C LEU A 21 3.15 30.31 26.44
N LEU A 22 3.69 30.47 27.65
CA LEU A 22 3.34 29.63 28.81
C LEU A 22 1.89 29.81 29.24
N LYS A 23 1.36 31.04 29.20
CA LYS A 23 -0.07 31.31 29.43
C LYS A 23 -0.95 30.69 28.34
N ALA A 24 -0.51 30.75 27.09
CA ALA A 24 -1.19 30.10 25.96
C ALA A 24 -1.20 28.57 26.08
N LEU A 25 -0.09 27.96 26.51
CA LEU A 25 -0.01 26.53 26.80
C LEU A 25 -0.96 26.08 27.92
N ALA A 26 -1.27 26.99 28.87
CA ALA A 26 -2.21 26.77 29.95
C ALA A 26 -3.68 27.13 29.59
N TYR A 27 -3.94 27.58 28.36
CA TYR A 27 -5.26 28.05 27.92
C TYR A 27 -6.23 26.88 27.69
N LYS A 28 -7.01 26.52 28.71
CA LYS A 28 -7.87 25.32 28.72
C LYS A 28 -9.04 25.34 27.72
N GLU A 29 -9.42 26.51 27.22
CA GLU A 29 -10.61 26.69 26.37
C GLU A 29 -10.38 26.25 24.92
N ASP A 30 -9.13 26.19 24.45
CA ASP A 30 -8.79 25.81 23.07
C ASP A 30 -7.53 24.93 23.00
N LEU A 31 -7.69 23.69 22.52
CA LEU A 31 -6.60 22.74 22.35
C LEU A 31 -5.63 23.11 21.22
N HIS A 32 -6.08 23.83 20.19
CA HIS A 32 -5.21 24.26 19.09
C HIS A 32 -4.23 25.33 19.56
N VAL A 33 -4.70 26.29 20.37
CA VAL A 33 -3.82 27.30 21.01
C VAL A 33 -2.74 26.62 21.86
N ARG A 34 -3.11 25.57 22.61
CA ARG A 34 -2.14 24.82 23.43
C ARG A 34 -1.14 24.04 22.58
N TRP A 35 -1.59 23.46 21.47
CA TRP A 35 -0.71 22.78 20.51
C TRP A 35 0.28 23.77 19.92
N ASP A 36 -0.20 24.84 19.30
CA ASP A 36 0.64 25.86 18.67
C ASP A 36 1.64 26.42 19.68
N ALA A 37 1.21 26.65 20.92
CA ALA A 37 2.07 27.17 21.98
C ALA A 37 3.15 26.15 22.39
N ALA A 38 2.81 24.86 22.48
CA ALA A 38 3.77 23.81 22.75
C ALA A 38 4.83 23.72 21.64
N GLU A 39 4.40 23.72 20.38
CA GLU A 39 5.30 23.69 19.22
C GLU A 39 6.21 24.92 19.18
N ALA A 40 5.66 26.12 19.43
CA ALA A 40 6.45 27.34 19.50
C ALA A 40 7.53 27.26 20.59
N LEU A 41 7.19 26.79 21.80
CA LEU A 41 8.14 26.64 22.91
C LEU A 41 9.21 25.57 22.62
N GLY A 42 8.84 24.50 21.91
CA GLY A 42 9.77 23.46 21.44
C GLY A 42 10.82 24.01 20.48
N GLN A 43 10.37 24.69 19.43
CA GLN A 43 11.24 25.26 18.38
C GLN A 43 12.18 26.34 18.93
N MET A 44 11.77 27.02 20.00
CA MET A 44 12.60 28.01 20.69
C MET A 44 13.61 27.38 21.65
N GLY A 45 13.49 26.09 21.98
CA GLY A 45 14.40 25.40 22.90
C GLY A 45 14.26 25.85 24.36
N GLU A 46 13.06 26.31 24.77
CA GLU A 46 12.87 26.98 26.05
C GLU A 46 12.88 26.02 27.25
N VAL A 47 14.01 26.00 27.96
CA VAL A 47 14.23 25.11 29.12
C VAL A 47 13.24 25.35 30.26
N HIS A 48 12.80 26.60 30.46
CA HIS A 48 11.83 26.94 31.50
C HIS A 48 10.43 26.37 31.21
N ALA A 49 10.13 26.06 29.94
CA ALA A 49 8.86 25.49 29.54
C ALA A 49 8.76 23.99 29.78
N VAL A 50 9.88 23.29 30.04
CA VAL A 50 9.92 21.83 30.20
C VAL A 50 8.89 21.34 31.23
N LYS A 51 8.82 21.95 32.42
CA LYS A 51 7.84 21.53 33.45
C LYS A 51 6.39 21.71 33.00
N ALA A 52 6.10 22.80 32.29
CA ALA A 52 4.76 23.09 31.79
C ALA A 52 4.38 22.13 30.64
N LEU A 53 5.32 21.82 29.76
CA LEU A 53 5.15 20.85 28.68
C LEU A 53 4.96 19.43 29.22
N VAL A 54 5.72 19.03 30.25
CA VAL A 54 5.52 17.74 30.94
C VAL A 54 4.12 17.67 31.55
N ALA A 55 3.64 18.74 32.21
CA ALA A 55 2.27 18.77 32.73
C ALA A 55 1.20 18.75 31.62
N ALA A 56 1.52 19.28 30.43
CA ALA A 56 0.63 19.31 29.27
C ALA A 56 0.60 17.97 28.50
N LEU A 57 1.53 17.04 28.75
CA LEU A 57 1.57 15.73 28.10
C LEU A 57 0.24 14.98 28.21
N LYS A 58 -0.47 15.08 29.34
CA LYS A 58 -1.77 14.42 29.53
C LYS A 58 -2.86 14.92 28.58
N ASP A 59 -2.79 16.18 28.15
CA ASP A 59 -3.82 16.86 27.38
C ASP A 59 -3.46 16.92 25.88
N ILE A 60 -2.21 17.21 25.56
CA ILE A 60 -1.70 17.42 24.19
C ILE A 60 -0.47 16.55 23.91
N ARG A 61 -0.62 15.22 24.13
CA ARG A 61 0.43 14.20 24.09
C ARG A 61 1.48 14.42 23.00
N TRP A 62 1.06 14.50 21.74
CA TRP A 62 1.96 14.58 20.60
C TRP A 62 2.72 15.92 20.53
N ALA A 63 2.01 17.05 20.63
CA ALA A 63 2.61 18.37 20.57
C ALA A 63 3.60 18.60 21.72
N ALA A 64 3.23 18.25 22.95
CA ALA A 64 4.10 18.38 24.11
C ALA A 64 5.34 17.46 24.01
N ALA A 65 5.21 16.20 23.57
CA ALA A 65 6.37 15.33 23.41
C ALA A 65 7.29 15.74 22.25
N SER A 66 6.72 16.26 21.14
CA SER A 66 7.51 16.81 20.04
C SER A 66 8.32 18.02 20.52
N ALA A 67 7.67 18.95 21.23
CA ALA A 67 8.33 20.11 21.81
C ALA A 67 9.43 19.73 22.81
N LEU A 68 9.17 18.75 23.69
CA LEU A 68 10.18 18.24 24.63
C LEU A 68 11.36 17.56 23.92
N LYS A 69 11.10 16.89 22.80
CA LYS A 69 12.15 16.32 21.94
C LYS A 69 12.99 17.40 21.27
N GLU A 70 12.39 18.48 20.81
CA GLU A 70 13.09 19.64 20.23
C GLU A 70 13.95 20.37 21.27
N ILE A 71 13.46 20.50 22.51
CA ILE A 71 14.25 21.06 23.63
C ILE A 71 15.45 20.15 23.97
N GLY A 72 15.31 18.83 23.85
CA GLY A 72 16.42 17.89 23.95
C GLY A 72 16.89 17.62 25.38
N GLU A 73 18.21 17.70 25.62
CA GLU A 73 18.87 17.25 26.85
C GLU A 73 18.30 17.85 28.16
N PRO A 74 17.98 19.15 28.23
CA PRO A 74 17.40 19.77 29.42
C PRO A 74 16.03 19.19 29.82
N ALA A 75 15.28 18.60 28.88
CA ALA A 75 13.99 17.98 29.15
C ALA A 75 14.12 16.60 29.83
N LEU A 76 15.25 15.91 29.65
CA LEU A 76 15.43 14.52 30.08
C LEU A 76 15.37 14.36 31.59
N GLY A 77 16.07 15.20 32.36
CA GLY A 77 16.09 15.12 33.83
C GLY A 77 14.70 15.31 34.44
N THR A 78 13.90 16.23 33.88
CA THR A 78 12.53 16.48 34.34
C THR A 78 11.61 15.31 33.99
N LEU A 79 11.72 14.76 32.78
CA LEU A 79 10.95 13.59 32.37
C LEU A 79 11.33 12.33 33.18
N ILE A 80 12.61 12.10 33.46
CA ILE A 80 13.05 10.99 34.33
C ILE A 80 12.44 11.12 35.73
N THR A 81 12.35 12.35 36.25
CA THR A 81 11.72 12.60 37.56
C THR A 81 10.20 12.33 37.49
N ALA A 82 9.54 12.71 36.40
CA ALA A 82 8.10 12.50 36.17
C ALA A 82 7.71 11.02 35.98
N LEU A 83 8.67 10.11 35.76
CA LEU A 83 8.42 8.67 35.81
C LEU A 83 8.03 8.18 37.22
N ASN A 84 8.21 8.99 38.26
CA ASN A 84 7.80 8.68 39.64
C ASN A 84 6.59 9.50 40.09
N ASP A 85 5.81 10.07 39.16
CA ASP A 85 4.61 10.83 39.48
C ASP A 85 3.56 9.96 40.21
N ALA A 86 2.81 10.57 41.13
CA ALA A 86 1.78 9.86 41.90
C ALA A 86 0.66 9.31 40.99
N ASP A 87 0.35 10.01 39.89
CA ASP A 87 -0.65 9.60 38.91
C ASP A 87 -0.03 8.69 37.84
N ALA A 88 -0.53 7.46 37.74
CA ALA A 88 -0.12 6.49 36.73
C ALA A 88 -0.30 7.01 35.30
N SER A 89 -1.27 7.88 35.06
CA SER A 89 -1.49 8.51 33.75
C SER A 89 -0.32 9.41 33.36
N ASN A 90 0.20 10.20 34.31
CA ASN A 90 1.36 11.05 34.09
C ASN A 90 2.62 10.22 33.85
N ARG A 91 2.83 9.16 34.65
CA ARG A 91 3.94 8.22 34.45
C ARG A 91 3.89 7.56 33.08
N GLN A 92 2.70 7.12 32.66
CA GLN A 92 2.48 6.47 31.38
C GLN A 92 2.85 7.40 30.22
N VAL A 93 2.29 8.61 30.18
CA VAL A 93 2.57 9.54 29.09
C VAL A 93 4.04 9.99 29.11
N THR A 94 4.65 10.09 30.28
CA THR A 94 6.08 10.36 30.44
C THR A 94 6.93 9.26 29.80
N ALA A 95 6.64 7.98 30.09
CA ALA A 95 7.33 6.85 29.47
C ALA A 95 7.19 6.86 27.94
N TRP A 96 5.99 7.17 27.44
CA TRP A 96 5.75 7.34 26.01
C TRP A 96 6.62 8.44 25.40
N ALA A 97 6.66 9.62 26.03
CA ALA A 97 7.45 10.76 25.56
C ALA A 97 8.95 10.42 25.52
N LEU A 98 9.48 9.77 26.54
CA LEU A 98 10.88 9.32 26.58
C LEU A 98 11.21 8.35 25.43
N GLY A 99 10.29 7.45 25.10
CA GLY A 99 10.42 6.59 23.92
C GLY A 99 10.41 7.35 22.59
N GLN A 100 9.66 8.45 22.47
CA GLN A 100 9.65 9.29 21.27
C GLN A 100 10.97 10.07 21.09
N MET A 101 11.58 10.47 22.20
CA MET A 101 12.89 11.12 22.20
C MET A 101 13.97 10.16 21.70
N GLY A 102 13.93 8.90 22.12
CA GLY A 102 14.87 7.87 21.64
C GLY A 102 16.24 7.93 22.31
N ASP A 103 16.40 8.67 23.41
CA ASP A 103 17.70 8.86 24.06
C ASP A 103 18.10 7.65 24.95
N PRO A 104 19.23 6.99 24.68
CA PRO A 104 19.70 5.83 25.46
C PRO A 104 19.94 6.10 26.95
N ARG A 105 20.12 7.34 27.37
CA ARG A 105 20.35 7.69 28.79
C ARG A 105 19.11 7.43 29.66
N THR A 106 17.94 7.36 29.05
CA THR A 106 16.66 7.13 29.73
C THR A 106 16.37 5.65 29.98
N VAL A 107 17.12 4.75 29.34
CA VAL A 107 16.88 3.30 29.36
C VAL A 107 16.86 2.73 30.77
N ASN A 108 17.81 3.11 31.63
CA ASN A 108 17.85 2.59 33.00
C ASN A 108 16.61 3.01 33.82
N SER A 109 16.16 4.26 33.65
CA SER A 109 14.96 4.76 34.33
C SER A 109 13.69 4.10 33.79
N LEU A 110 13.62 3.88 32.48
CA LEU A 110 12.52 3.13 31.85
C LEU A 110 12.54 1.65 32.29
N ILE A 111 13.71 1.02 32.47
CA ILE A 111 13.80 -0.34 33.02
C ILE A 111 13.19 -0.41 34.42
N VAL A 112 13.41 0.60 35.27
CA VAL A 112 12.75 0.68 36.59
C VAL A 112 11.23 0.80 36.43
N ALA A 113 10.76 1.63 35.49
CA ALA A 113 9.33 1.81 35.20
C ALA A 113 8.65 0.56 34.57
N LEU A 114 9.39 -0.49 34.21
CA LEU A 114 8.80 -1.78 33.87
C LEU A 114 8.23 -2.53 35.08
N GLN A 115 8.59 -2.13 36.30
CA GLN A 115 8.07 -2.72 37.54
C GLN A 115 6.93 -1.89 38.15
N ASP A 116 6.37 -0.95 37.39
CA ASP A 116 5.28 -0.09 37.82
C ASP A 116 4.03 -0.89 38.21
N ASP A 117 3.27 -0.42 39.20
CA ASP A 117 2.03 -1.06 39.65
C ASP A 117 0.94 -1.03 38.57
N SER A 118 0.93 0.02 37.74
CA SER A 118 -0.01 0.18 36.63
C SER A 118 0.44 -0.60 35.38
N ALA A 119 -0.41 -1.52 34.92
CA ALA A 119 -0.20 -2.24 33.67
C ALA A 119 -0.09 -1.30 32.45
N ALA A 120 -0.79 -0.17 32.46
CA ALA A 120 -0.73 0.81 31.37
C ALA A 120 0.65 1.47 31.26
N VAL A 121 1.28 1.75 32.40
CA VAL A 121 2.66 2.27 32.46
C VAL A 121 3.62 1.20 31.95
N ARG A 122 3.58 -0.03 32.49
CA ARG A 122 4.45 -1.13 32.04
C ARG A 122 4.34 -1.39 30.54
N TRP A 123 3.12 -1.43 30.00
CA TRP A 123 2.84 -1.59 28.57
C TRP A 123 3.51 -0.51 27.72
N THR A 124 3.35 0.76 28.13
CA THR A 124 3.89 1.91 27.41
C THR A 124 5.41 1.95 27.50
N THR A 125 5.96 1.66 28.67
CA THR A 125 7.40 1.60 28.93
C THR A 125 8.06 0.49 28.09
N ALA A 126 7.44 -0.69 27.97
CA ALA A 126 7.94 -1.74 27.09
C ALA A 126 8.00 -1.28 25.64
N GLY A 127 6.94 -0.63 25.14
CA GLY A 127 6.91 -0.04 23.82
C GLY A 127 7.97 1.04 23.60
N ALA A 128 8.19 1.89 24.59
CA ALA A 128 9.22 2.94 24.58
C ALA A 128 10.63 2.36 24.48
N LEU A 129 10.95 1.35 25.31
CA LEU A 129 12.24 0.66 25.28
C LEU A 129 12.49 -0.03 23.92
N GLY A 130 11.47 -0.69 23.37
CA GLY A 130 11.56 -1.29 22.04
C GLY A 130 11.74 -0.28 20.91
N LYS A 131 11.26 0.97 21.09
CA LYS A 131 11.49 2.06 20.14
C LYS A 131 12.89 2.66 20.26
N ILE A 132 13.44 2.73 21.47
CA ILE A 132 14.83 3.16 21.71
C ILE A 132 15.80 2.12 21.13
N GLY A 133 15.50 0.83 21.25
CA GLY A 133 16.28 -0.24 20.62
C GLY A 133 17.60 -0.56 21.32
N ASP A 134 17.74 -0.20 22.61
CA ASP A 134 18.97 -0.43 23.38
C ASP A 134 19.00 -1.83 24.00
N ASP A 135 20.08 -2.58 23.77
CA ASP A 135 20.28 -3.96 24.23
C ASP A 135 20.16 -4.13 25.76
N ARG A 136 20.42 -3.09 26.55
CA ARG A 136 20.26 -3.15 28.01
C ARG A 136 18.83 -3.48 28.42
N ALA A 137 17.85 -3.16 27.58
CA ALA A 137 16.45 -3.44 27.82
C ALA A 137 16.06 -4.91 27.56
N ALA A 138 16.88 -5.70 26.87
CA ALA A 138 16.52 -7.05 26.45
C ALA A 138 16.20 -7.98 27.64
N LYS A 139 17.07 -8.07 28.65
CA LYS A 139 16.85 -8.93 29.82
C LYS A 139 15.61 -8.51 30.64
N PRO A 140 15.40 -7.21 30.97
CA PRO A 140 14.17 -6.75 31.62
C PRO A 140 12.90 -7.06 30.81
N LEU A 141 12.93 -6.85 29.50
CA LEU A 141 11.78 -7.15 28.62
C LEU A 141 11.51 -8.65 28.51
N ILE A 142 12.54 -9.50 28.56
CA ILE A 142 12.39 -10.96 28.66
C ILE A 142 11.63 -11.34 29.94
N ALA A 143 11.98 -10.73 31.08
CA ALA A 143 11.25 -10.98 32.34
C ALA A 143 9.78 -10.53 32.23
N LEU A 144 9.51 -9.44 31.50
CA LEU A 144 8.17 -8.90 31.28
C LEU A 144 7.27 -9.80 30.41
N LEU A 145 7.83 -10.80 29.71
CA LEU A 145 7.02 -11.85 29.05
C LEU A 145 6.25 -12.72 30.04
N ALA A 146 6.49 -12.62 31.35
CA ALA A 146 5.73 -13.31 32.40
C ALA A 146 4.69 -12.41 33.10
N ASP A 147 4.46 -11.18 32.60
CA ASP A 147 3.53 -10.23 33.22
C ASP A 147 2.10 -10.80 33.33
N PRO A 148 1.35 -10.55 34.42
CA PRO A 148 -0.04 -11.00 34.52
C PRO A 148 -0.94 -10.44 33.39
N ASP A 149 -0.67 -9.22 32.92
CA ASP A 149 -1.44 -8.54 31.89
C ASP A 149 -1.01 -8.97 30.47
N GLY A 150 -1.98 -9.40 29.65
CA GLY A 150 -1.71 -9.89 28.30
C GLY A 150 -1.21 -8.82 27.33
N SER A 151 -1.68 -7.57 27.48
CA SER A 151 -1.21 -6.47 26.65
C SER A 151 0.22 -6.10 27.00
N VAL A 152 0.61 -6.12 28.27
CA VAL A 152 2.01 -5.91 28.69
C VAL A 152 2.93 -6.98 28.09
N ARG A 153 2.54 -8.27 28.15
CA ARG A 153 3.31 -9.36 27.51
C ARG A 153 3.45 -9.18 26.00
N GLU A 154 2.38 -8.74 25.33
CA GLU A 154 2.39 -8.44 23.89
C GLU A 154 3.39 -7.31 23.56
N ALA A 155 3.37 -6.23 24.34
CA ALA A 155 4.30 -5.11 24.16
C ALA A 155 5.76 -5.52 24.42
N ALA A 156 6.00 -6.36 25.43
CA ALA A 156 7.31 -6.94 25.70
C ALA A 156 7.83 -7.76 24.51
N ALA A 157 7.01 -8.68 24.00
CA ALA A 157 7.35 -9.50 22.85
C ALA A 157 7.71 -8.62 21.64
N GLY A 158 6.89 -7.60 21.41
CA GLY A 158 7.11 -6.69 20.30
C GLY A 158 8.32 -5.77 20.43
N ALA A 159 8.68 -5.39 21.66
CA ALA A 159 9.89 -4.62 21.92
C ALA A 159 11.14 -5.47 21.70
N LEU A 160 11.13 -6.73 22.14
CA LEU A 160 12.22 -7.68 21.95
C LEU A 160 12.50 -7.96 20.47
N GLY A 161 11.46 -8.07 19.64
CA GLY A 161 11.60 -8.22 18.19
C GLY A 161 12.35 -7.06 17.55
N ARG A 162 12.00 -5.82 17.91
CA ARG A 162 12.66 -4.60 17.40
C ARG A 162 14.10 -4.43 17.88
N ILE A 163 14.39 -4.83 19.12
CA ILE A 163 15.77 -4.82 19.64
C ILE A 163 16.61 -5.87 18.91
N GLY A 164 16.02 -7.03 18.59
CA GLY A 164 16.71 -8.06 17.81
C GLY A 164 17.76 -8.86 18.60
N ASP A 165 17.77 -8.77 19.95
CA ASP A 165 18.71 -9.51 20.77
C ASP A 165 18.48 -11.03 20.66
N LYS A 166 19.55 -11.77 20.36
CA LYS A 166 19.56 -13.24 20.28
C LYS A 166 19.03 -13.93 21.53
N LEU A 167 19.20 -13.33 22.70
CA LEU A 167 18.74 -13.86 23.98
C LEU A 167 17.21 -13.90 24.07
N ALA A 168 16.51 -13.12 23.25
CA ALA A 168 15.05 -13.07 23.23
C ALA A 168 14.42 -14.25 22.48
N ALA A 169 15.17 -14.96 21.63
CA ALA A 169 14.61 -16.02 20.79
C ALA A 169 13.93 -17.14 21.61
N GLU A 170 14.64 -17.74 22.57
CA GLU A 170 14.08 -18.82 23.41
C GLU A 170 12.88 -18.35 24.27
N PRO A 171 12.94 -17.21 24.99
CA PRO A 171 11.77 -16.66 25.67
C PRO A 171 10.56 -16.40 24.77
N LEU A 172 10.78 -15.89 23.56
CA LEU A 172 9.70 -15.67 22.59
C LEU A 172 9.10 -16.98 22.08
N LEU A 173 9.88 -18.07 21.99
CA LEU A 173 9.33 -19.40 21.69
C LEU A 173 8.38 -19.88 22.79
N ILE A 174 8.66 -19.56 24.05
CA ILE A 174 7.75 -19.84 25.16
C ILE A 174 6.47 -19.00 25.00
N ALA A 175 6.59 -17.72 24.62
CA ALA A 175 5.47 -16.83 24.36
C ALA A 175 4.59 -17.26 23.17
N LEU A 176 5.07 -18.10 22.25
CA LEU A 176 4.23 -18.74 21.22
C LEU A 176 3.17 -19.70 21.80
N LYS A 177 3.26 -20.03 23.10
CA LYS A 177 2.28 -20.85 23.83
C LYS A 177 1.42 -20.03 24.80
N ASP A 178 1.49 -18.70 24.71
CA ASP A 178 0.72 -17.82 25.58
C ASP A 178 -0.79 -18.05 25.44
N ARG A 179 -1.53 -17.85 26.54
CA ARG A 179 -3.00 -17.94 26.57
C ARG A 179 -3.67 -16.89 25.66
N ASP A 180 -3.10 -15.68 25.56
CA ASP A 180 -3.62 -14.61 24.72
C ASP A 180 -3.10 -14.78 23.28
N ARG A 181 -4.04 -14.84 22.33
CA ARG A 181 -3.75 -14.97 20.90
C ARG A 181 -2.86 -13.82 20.38
N ARG A 182 -3.07 -12.59 20.87
CA ARG A 182 -2.27 -11.42 20.45
C ARG A 182 -0.80 -11.57 20.83
N VAL A 183 -0.53 -12.09 22.02
CA VAL A 183 0.83 -12.37 22.48
C VAL A 183 1.49 -13.42 21.60
N ARG A 184 0.78 -14.52 21.27
CA ARG A 184 1.30 -15.56 20.38
C ARG A 184 1.65 -15.03 18.99
N GLU A 185 0.76 -14.23 18.40
CA GLU A 185 0.96 -13.61 17.08
C GLU A 185 2.14 -12.64 17.08
N ARG A 186 2.22 -11.78 18.10
CA ARG A 186 3.31 -10.81 18.23
C ARG A 186 4.65 -11.48 18.52
N ALA A 187 4.69 -12.57 19.27
CA ALA A 187 5.89 -13.38 19.49
C ALA A 187 6.38 -14.03 18.19
N SER A 188 5.48 -14.56 17.35
CA SER A 188 5.81 -15.07 16.01
C SER A 188 6.42 -14.00 15.11
N GLU A 189 5.89 -12.77 15.16
CA GLU A 189 6.44 -11.63 14.43
C GLU A 189 7.79 -11.19 14.97
N ALA A 190 7.94 -11.09 16.28
CA ALA A 190 9.21 -10.74 16.92
C ALA A 190 10.32 -11.75 16.59
N LEU A 191 9.99 -13.04 16.54
CA LEU A 191 10.92 -14.09 16.10
C LEU A 191 11.32 -13.93 14.64
N ALA A 192 10.41 -13.47 13.78
CA ALA A 192 10.73 -13.16 12.39
C ALA A 192 11.61 -11.90 12.27
N GLU A 193 11.37 -10.88 13.11
CA GLU A 193 12.19 -9.65 13.19
C GLU A 193 13.63 -9.96 13.67
N ILE A 194 13.80 -10.88 14.63
CA ILE A 194 15.12 -11.39 15.05
C ILE A 194 15.86 -12.12 13.92
N GLY A 195 15.13 -12.69 12.96
CA GLY A 195 15.69 -13.24 11.74
C GLY A 195 16.48 -14.54 11.92
N ILE A 196 17.69 -14.57 11.35
CA ILE A 196 18.54 -15.77 11.17
C ILE A 196 18.80 -16.55 12.48
N LEU A 197 18.85 -15.84 13.60
CA LEU A 197 19.14 -16.36 14.93
C LEU A 197 17.97 -17.18 15.49
N ALA A 198 16.74 -16.88 15.07
CA ALA A 198 15.54 -17.59 15.48
C ALA A 198 15.29 -18.87 14.66
N VAL A 199 15.96 -19.07 13.52
CA VAL A 199 15.69 -20.20 12.60
C VAL A 199 15.85 -21.56 13.27
N LYS A 200 17.00 -21.83 13.91
CA LYS A 200 17.26 -23.12 14.56
C LYS A 200 16.29 -23.38 15.73
N PRO A 201 16.04 -22.41 16.65
CA PRO A 201 15.01 -22.55 17.67
C PRO A 201 13.61 -22.81 17.09
N LEU A 202 13.19 -22.06 16.07
CA LEU A 202 11.89 -22.21 15.41
C LEU A 202 11.72 -23.59 14.75
N ILE A 203 12.77 -24.14 14.12
CA ILE A 203 12.77 -25.50 13.57
C ILE A 203 12.53 -26.54 14.69
N GLY A 204 13.10 -26.33 15.87
CA GLY A 204 12.85 -27.19 17.04
C GLY A 204 11.37 -27.20 17.46
N VAL A 205 10.70 -26.06 17.37
CA VAL A 205 9.30 -25.89 17.76
C VAL A 205 8.31 -26.50 16.77
N LEU A 206 8.68 -26.67 15.49
CA LEU A 206 7.83 -27.37 14.51
C LEU A 206 7.45 -28.80 14.95
N LYS A 207 8.24 -29.41 15.84
CA LYS A 207 7.99 -30.75 16.40
C LYS A 207 7.05 -30.76 17.60
N SER A 208 6.50 -29.61 17.99
CA SER A 208 5.60 -29.52 19.14
C SER A 208 4.26 -30.20 18.87
N ILE A 209 3.62 -30.71 19.93
CA ILE A 209 2.26 -31.27 19.88
C ILE A 209 1.22 -30.15 19.65
N ASN A 210 1.53 -28.90 20.04
CA ASN A 210 0.61 -27.78 19.91
C ASN A 210 0.59 -27.23 18.47
N LYS A 211 -0.50 -27.52 17.75
CA LYS A 211 -0.74 -27.13 16.36
C LYS A 211 -0.66 -25.60 16.15
N ASP A 212 -1.21 -24.82 17.06
CA ASP A 212 -1.18 -23.35 16.96
C ASP A 212 0.25 -22.82 17.02
N THR A 213 1.07 -23.38 17.92
CA THR A 213 2.48 -23.02 18.07
C THR A 213 3.27 -23.40 16.80
N CYS A 214 3.05 -24.60 16.26
CA CYS A 214 3.73 -25.05 15.05
C CYS A 214 3.34 -24.21 13.81
N ARG A 215 2.05 -23.85 13.67
CA ARG A 215 1.58 -22.93 12.63
C ARG A 215 2.30 -21.58 12.70
N LEU A 216 2.39 -21.00 13.89
CA LEU A 216 3.05 -19.71 14.11
C LEU A 216 4.57 -19.80 13.87
N ALA A 217 5.20 -20.92 14.21
CA ALA A 217 6.61 -21.16 13.92
C ALA A 217 6.86 -21.27 12.41
N ALA A 218 6.02 -22.02 11.68
CA ALA A 218 6.09 -22.10 10.21
C ALA A 218 5.88 -20.73 9.56
N ARG A 219 4.94 -19.92 10.06
CA ARG A 219 4.73 -18.54 9.61
C ARG A 219 5.97 -17.68 9.79
N ALA A 220 6.62 -17.75 10.95
CA ALA A 220 7.85 -17.00 11.23
C ALA A 220 8.99 -17.44 10.30
N LEU A 221 9.22 -18.75 10.16
CA LEU A 221 10.23 -19.30 9.25
C LEU A 221 10.01 -18.87 7.80
N GLY A 222 8.75 -18.89 7.33
CA GLY A 222 8.40 -18.40 6.00
C GLY A 222 8.69 -16.91 5.80
N LYS A 223 8.49 -16.07 6.83
CA LYS A 223 8.85 -14.64 6.79
C LYS A 223 10.36 -14.42 6.82
N ILE A 224 11.11 -15.23 7.56
CA ILE A 224 12.58 -15.15 7.62
C ILE A 224 13.20 -15.52 6.26
N GLY A 225 12.63 -16.49 5.55
CA GLY A 225 13.08 -16.86 4.19
C GLY A 225 14.36 -17.71 4.17
N ASP A 226 14.79 -18.27 5.30
CA ASP A 226 16.02 -19.05 5.37
C ASP A 226 15.83 -20.50 4.87
N THR A 227 16.69 -20.92 3.95
CA THR A 227 16.60 -22.22 3.27
C THR A 227 16.83 -23.42 4.18
N ARG A 228 17.46 -23.26 5.35
CA ARG A 228 17.61 -24.34 6.36
C ARG A 228 16.26 -24.77 6.93
N ALA A 229 15.22 -23.94 6.79
CA ALA A 229 13.86 -24.28 7.19
C ALA A 229 13.14 -25.18 6.17
N VAL A 230 13.64 -25.31 4.93
CA VAL A 230 12.94 -26.00 3.84
C VAL A 230 12.73 -27.48 4.15
N GLN A 231 13.78 -28.23 4.46
CA GLN A 231 13.65 -29.67 4.75
C GLN A 231 12.78 -29.96 5.98
N PRO A 232 12.91 -29.22 7.10
CA PRO A 232 11.96 -29.33 8.21
C PRO A 232 10.51 -29.04 7.83
N LEU A 233 10.24 -28.02 7.02
CA LEU A 233 8.88 -27.69 6.57
C LEU A 233 8.33 -28.71 5.57
N VAL A 234 9.18 -29.28 4.70
CA VAL A 234 8.82 -30.39 3.81
C VAL A 234 8.34 -31.60 4.61
N ALA A 235 9.01 -31.94 5.72
CA ALA A 235 8.54 -33.02 6.60
C ALA A 235 7.15 -32.74 7.23
N ILE A 236 6.78 -31.46 7.42
CA ILE A 236 5.45 -31.08 7.93
C ILE A 236 4.36 -31.24 6.87
N LEU A 237 4.70 -31.28 5.57
CA LEU A 237 3.72 -31.60 4.51
C LEU A 237 3.18 -33.03 4.62
N GLU A 238 3.79 -33.91 5.42
CA GLU A 238 3.31 -35.27 5.69
C GLU A 238 2.53 -35.37 7.01
N ASN A 239 2.28 -34.25 7.69
CA ASN A 239 1.58 -34.25 8.96
C ASN A 239 0.10 -34.70 8.81
N PRO A 240 -0.46 -35.50 9.73
CA PRO A 240 -1.87 -35.89 9.68
C PRO A 240 -2.85 -34.70 9.68
N ASP A 241 -2.46 -33.58 10.28
CA ASP A 241 -3.29 -32.38 10.38
C ASP A 241 -3.17 -31.49 9.13
N ALA A 242 -4.29 -31.21 8.48
CA ALA A 242 -4.34 -30.41 7.27
C ALA A 242 -3.91 -28.95 7.48
N SER A 243 -4.25 -28.34 8.62
CA SER A 243 -3.84 -26.96 8.93
C SER A 243 -2.32 -26.85 9.04
N MET A 244 -1.67 -27.88 9.58
CA MET A 244 -0.20 -27.99 9.62
C MET A 244 0.40 -28.10 8.22
N ARG A 245 -0.13 -28.99 7.36
CA ARG A 245 0.33 -29.13 5.97
C ARG A 245 0.16 -27.83 5.18
N GLN A 246 -0.99 -27.17 5.32
CA GLN A 246 -1.29 -25.89 4.68
C GLN A 246 -0.29 -24.81 5.11
N SER A 247 -0.03 -24.71 6.42
CA SER A 247 0.91 -23.73 6.98
C SER A 247 2.33 -23.96 6.48
N ALA A 248 2.74 -25.22 6.35
CA ALA A 248 4.03 -25.58 5.77
C ALA A 248 4.12 -25.22 4.29
N ALA A 249 3.10 -25.54 3.49
CA ALA A 249 3.05 -25.18 2.07
C ALA A 249 3.15 -23.65 1.88
N GLN A 250 2.41 -22.87 2.68
CA GLN A 250 2.52 -21.40 2.66
C GLN A 250 3.90 -20.90 3.07
N ALA A 251 4.53 -21.49 4.09
CA ALA A 251 5.86 -21.12 4.52
C ALA A 251 6.91 -21.41 3.43
N LEU A 252 6.84 -22.59 2.80
CA LEU A 252 7.70 -22.99 1.69
C LEU A 252 7.54 -22.04 0.49
N GLY A 253 6.31 -21.67 0.14
CA GLY A 253 6.05 -20.68 -0.93
C GLY A 253 6.57 -19.28 -0.62
N ARG A 254 6.64 -18.88 0.67
CA ARG A 254 7.27 -17.61 1.07
C ARG A 254 8.80 -17.67 0.98
N ILE A 255 9.40 -18.81 1.32
CA ILE A 255 10.84 -19.04 1.19
C ILE A 255 11.25 -19.06 -0.30
N GLY A 256 10.46 -19.72 -1.15
CA GLY A 256 10.67 -19.74 -2.60
C GLY A 256 11.83 -20.62 -3.08
N ASP A 257 12.34 -21.52 -2.24
CA ASP A 257 13.46 -22.41 -2.58
C ASP A 257 13.01 -23.59 -3.45
N LEU A 258 13.77 -23.89 -4.51
CA LEU A 258 13.49 -24.96 -5.47
C LEU A 258 13.46 -26.37 -4.85
N GLN A 259 14.09 -26.59 -3.69
CA GLN A 259 14.01 -27.88 -2.99
C GLN A 259 12.58 -28.22 -2.56
N ALA A 260 11.72 -27.21 -2.37
CA ALA A 260 10.31 -27.40 -2.04
C ALA A 260 9.44 -27.80 -3.24
N LEU A 261 9.97 -27.70 -4.47
CA LEU A 261 9.18 -27.86 -5.71
C LEU A 261 8.48 -29.21 -5.80
N LYS A 262 9.24 -30.32 -5.69
CA LYS A 262 8.66 -31.68 -5.80
C LYS A 262 7.69 -31.99 -4.66
N PRO A 263 8.00 -31.71 -3.37
CA PRO A 263 7.03 -31.86 -2.29
C PRO A 263 5.74 -31.06 -2.48
N LEU A 264 5.83 -29.82 -2.96
CA LEU A 264 4.66 -28.99 -3.23
C LEU A 264 3.84 -29.50 -4.43
N ILE A 265 4.48 -30.07 -5.46
CA ILE A 265 3.77 -30.76 -6.55
C ILE A 265 2.96 -31.95 -6.01
N VAL A 266 3.50 -32.70 -5.05
CA VAL A 266 2.75 -33.80 -4.39
C VAL A 266 1.58 -33.24 -3.57
N ALA A 267 1.78 -32.13 -2.86
CA ALA A 267 0.74 -31.48 -2.05
C ALA A 267 -0.44 -30.90 -2.87
N LEU A 268 -0.31 -30.77 -4.20
CA LEU A 268 -1.47 -30.48 -5.07
C LEU A 268 -2.50 -31.63 -5.10
N GLY A 269 -2.14 -32.84 -4.69
CA GLY A 269 -3.04 -33.99 -4.59
C GLY A 269 -3.58 -34.24 -3.19
N ASP A 270 -3.47 -33.27 -2.27
CA ASP A 270 -3.91 -33.43 -0.88
C ASP A 270 -5.43 -33.59 -0.75
N LEU A 271 -5.88 -34.30 0.28
CA LEU A 271 -7.32 -34.47 0.58
C LEU A 271 -7.99 -33.14 0.95
N ASP A 272 -7.26 -32.24 1.59
CA ASP A 272 -7.75 -30.94 2.05
C ASP A 272 -7.54 -29.85 0.99
N GLU A 273 -8.61 -29.14 0.64
CA GLU A 273 -8.60 -28.07 -0.37
C GLU A 273 -7.69 -26.91 0.02
N GLY A 274 -7.56 -26.59 1.31
CA GLY A 274 -6.69 -25.53 1.80
C GLY A 274 -5.21 -25.84 1.59
N VAL A 275 -4.82 -27.12 1.72
CA VAL A 275 -3.46 -27.59 1.41
C VAL A 275 -3.20 -27.51 -0.10
N ARG A 276 -4.13 -28.00 -0.93
CA ARG A 276 -4.01 -27.94 -2.40
C ARG A 276 -3.88 -26.50 -2.90
N GLN A 277 -4.70 -25.59 -2.35
CA GLN A 277 -4.64 -24.17 -2.66
C GLN A 277 -3.30 -23.56 -2.25
N ALA A 278 -2.83 -23.83 -1.03
CA ALA A 278 -1.53 -23.33 -0.56
C ALA A 278 -0.36 -23.86 -1.39
N ALA A 279 -0.44 -25.11 -1.85
CA ALA A 279 0.55 -25.71 -2.74
C ALA A 279 0.56 -25.02 -4.11
N ALA A 280 -0.62 -24.79 -4.72
CA ALA A 280 -0.73 -24.06 -5.99
C ALA A 280 -0.14 -22.65 -5.89
N TRP A 281 -0.50 -21.91 -4.82
CA TRP A 281 0.04 -20.58 -4.55
C TRP A 281 1.57 -20.60 -4.40
N ALA A 282 2.09 -21.57 -3.64
CA ALA A 282 3.52 -21.71 -3.39
C ALA A 282 4.30 -22.02 -4.68
N LEU A 283 3.78 -22.91 -5.53
CA LEU A 283 4.39 -23.25 -6.82
C LEU A 283 4.41 -22.05 -7.77
N GLY A 284 3.33 -21.29 -7.84
CA GLY A 284 3.29 -20.05 -8.62
C GLY A 284 4.30 -19.00 -8.14
N ARG A 285 4.61 -18.95 -6.83
CA ARG A 285 5.65 -18.08 -6.28
C ARG A 285 7.07 -18.57 -6.56
N ILE A 286 7.29 -19.88 -6.55
CA ILE A 286 8.58 -20.46 -6.93
C ILE A 286 8.86 -20.21 -8.41
N GLY A 287 7.83 -20.26 -9.26
CA GLY A 287 7.93 -19.86 -10.67
C GLY A 287 8.59 -20.89 -11.58
N ASP A 288 8.82 -22.13 -11.11
CA ASP A 288 9.50 -23.15 -11.91
C ASP A 288 8.55 -23.89 -12.86
N LYS A 289 8.95 -24.01 -14.12
CA LYS A 289 8.17 -24.63 -15.20
C LYS A 289 7.83 -26.10 -14.97
N GLN A 290 8.58 -26.83 -14.15
CA GLN A 290 8.27 -28.23 -13.82
C GLN A 290 6.92 -28.37 -13.12
N ALA A 291 6.42 -27.31 -12.46
CA ALA A 291 5.11 -27.32 -11.81
C ALA A 291 3.93 -27.18 -12.79
N VAL A 292 4.18 -26.71 -14.02
CA VAL A 292 3.12 -26.29 -14.97
C VAL A 292 2.15 -27.42 -15.27
N ARG A 293 2.64 -28.62 -15.56
CA ARG A 293 1.77 -29.77 -15.86
C ARG A 293 0.82 -30.11 -14.70
N SER A 294 1.32 -30.09 -13.47
CA SER A 294 0.52 -30.38 -12.28
C SER A 294 -0.45 -29.26 -11.95
N LEU A 295 -0.05 -28.00 -12.16
CA LEU A 295 -0.95 -26.84 -12.04
C LEU A 295 -2.05 -26.86 -13.11
N ILE A 296 -1.77 -27.30 -14.34
CA ILE A 296 -2.79 -27.54 -15.37
C ILE A 296 -3.78 -28.61 -14.90
N THR A 297 -3.33 -29.67 -14.23
CA THR A 297 -4.25 -30.65 -13.63
C THR A 297 -5.11 -30.02 -12.51
N ALA A 298 -4.53 -29.15 -11.69
CA ALA A 298 -5.25 -28.44 -10.62
C ALA A 298 -6.29 -27.42 -11.13
N LEU A 299 -6.26 -27.05 -12.41
CA LEU A 299 -7.36 -26.30 -13.03
C LEU A 299 -8.69 -27.07 -13.05
N GLY A 300 -8.63 -28.40 -12.95
CA GLY A 300 -9.81 -29.29 -12.87
C GLY A 300 -10.20 -29.67 -11.43
N ASP A 301 -9.66 -28.98 -10.41
CA ASP A 301 -9.96 -29.28 -9.01
C ASP A 301 -11.45 -29.11 -8.68
N SER A 302 -11.96 -29.87 -7.70
CA SER A 302 -13.34 -29.74 -7.22
C SER A 302 -13.59 -28.40 -6.54
N ASP A 303 -12.59 -27.84 -5.86
CA ASP A 303 -12.69 -26.57 -5.16
C ASP A 303 -12.35 -25.37 -6.08
N ALA A 304 -13.24 -24.37 -6.10
CA ALA A 304 -13.08 -23.18 -6.95
C ALA A 304 -11.85 -22.34 -6.57
N SER A 305 -11.50 -22.27 -5.28
CA SER A 305 -10.36 -21.50 -4.81
C SER A 305 -9.03 -22.14 -5.24
N VAL A 306 -8.97 -23.47 -5.30
CA VAL A 306 -7.83 -24.21 -5.86
C VAL A 306 -7.70 -23.91 -7.35
N ARG A 307 -8.80 -24.00 -8.12
CA ARG A 307 -8.80 -23.69 -9.56
C ARG A 307 -8.34 -22.26 -9.85
N GLU A 308 -8.87 -21.27 -9.12
CA GLU A 308 -8.48 -19.86 -9.23
C GLU A 308 -6.98 -19.69 -8.97
N THR A 309 -6.50 -20.26 -7.86
CA THR A 309 -5.08 -20.14 -7.47
C THR A 309 -4.16 -20.84 -8.47
N ALA A 310 -4.58 -21.96 -9.05
CA ALA A 310 -3.84 -22.65 -10.10
C ALA A 310 -3.75 -21.80 -11.37
N ALA A 311 -4.83 -21.14 -11.79
CA ALA A 311 -4.81 -20.21 -12.92
C ALA A 311 -3.87 -19.03 -12.68
N GLU A 312 -3.94 -18.40 -11.50
CA GLU A 312 -3.00 -17.33 -11.12
C GLU A 312 -1.54 -17.81 -11.13
N ALA A 313 -1.27 -19.01 -10.59
CA ALA A 313 0.07 -19.58 -10.56
C ALA A 313 0.63 -19.83 -11.96
N LEU A 314 -0.20 -20.32 -12.89
CA LEU A 314 0.19 -20.52 -14.29
C LEU A 314 0.48 -19.20 -15.00
N GLY A 315 -0.34 -18.16 -14.75
CA GLY A 315 -0.09 -16.81 -15.26
C GLY A 315 1.26 -16.26 -14.80
N ARG A 316 1.57 -16.40 -13.50
CA ARG A 316 2.86 -15.97 -12.92
C ARG A 316 4.07 -16.72 -13.48
N ILE A 317 3.92 -18.03 -13.75
CA ILE A 317 5.00 -18.83 -14.36
C ILE A 317 5.21 -18.45 -15.83
N GLY A 318 4.14 -18.05 -16.54
CA GLY A 318 4.22 -17.54 -17.90
C GLY A 318 4.54 -18.61 -18.97
N ASP A 319 4.29 -19.89 -18.69
CA ASP A 319 4.57 -20.96 -19.66
C ASP A 319 3.41 -21.14 -20.65
N THR A 320 3.71 -21.03 -21.94
CA THR A 320 2.72 -21.10 -23.03
C THR A 320 2.02 -22.46 -23.15
N SER A 321 2.52 -23.52 -22.51
CA SER A 321 1.78 -24.79 -22.45
C SER A 321 0.47 -24.69 -21.67
N ALA A 322 0.33 -23.68 -20.81
CA ALA A 322 -0.90 -23.40 -20.07
C ALA A 322 -1.98 -22.67 -20.90
N THR A 323 -1.63 -22.10 -22.06
CA THR A 323 -2.54 -21.28 -22.88
C THR A 323 -3.83 -22.04 -23.25
N GLY A 324 -3.70 -23.25 -23.82
CA GLY A 324 -4.86 -24.05 -24.24
C GLY A 324 -5.80 -24.42 -23.08
N PRO A 325 -5.28 -24.98 -21.98
CA PRO A 325 -6.08 -25.26 -20.78
C PRO A 325 -6.80 -24.02 -20.20
N LEU A 326 -6.14 -22.86 -20.18
CA LEU A 326 -6.74 -21.62 -19.68
C LEU A 326 -7.81 -21.07 -20.63
N ILE A 327 -7.63 -21.20 -21.95
CA ILE A 327 -8.69 -20.90 -22.94
C ILE A 327 -9.93 -21.75 -22.68
N ALA A 328 -9.76 -23.05 -22.46
CA ALA A 328 -10.88 -23.96 -22.20
C ALA A 328 -11.69 -23.56 -20.96
N ILE A 329 -11.08 -22.96 -19.94
CA ILE A 329 -11.81 -22.44 -18.76
C ILE A 329 -12.71 -21.25 -19.13
N ILE A 330 -12.19 -20.33 -19.94
CA ILE A 330 -12.91 -19.13 -20.35
C ILE A 330 -14.06 -19.48 -21.29
N GLU A 331 -13.83 -20.42 -22.20
CA GLU A 331 -14.84 -20.89 -23.17
C GLU A 331 -15.90 -21.80 -22.55
N ASN A 332 -15.66 -22.35 -21.36
CA ASN A 332 -16.61 -23.23 -20.73
C ASN A 332 -17.76 -22.44 -20.09
N ILE A 333 -18.93 -22.54 -20.72
CA ILE A 333 -20.19 -21.88 -20.36
C ILE A 333 -20.97 -22.69 -19.31
N ASP A 334 -20.43 -23.81 -18.80
CA ASP A 334 -21.11 -24.54 -17.72
C ASP A 334 -21.43 -23.57 -16.56
N GLU A 335 -22.71 -23.49 -16.20
CA GLU A 335 -23.26 -22.58 -15.18
C GLU A 335 -22.58 -22.75 -13.81
N HIS A 336 -21.81 -23.83 -13.63
CA HIS A 336 -21.12 -24.18 -12.40
C HIS A 336 -19.68 -23.65 -12.30
N ILE A 337 -19.10 -23.06 -13.36
CA ILE A 337 -17.77 -22.44 -13.25
C ILE A 337 -17.90 -21.05 -12.64
N ASP A 338 -17.34 -20.90 -11.44
CA ASP A 338 -17.25 -19.65 -10.70
C ASP A 338 -16.59 -18.55 -11.56
N GLU A 339 -17.26 -17.39 -11.67
CA GLU A 339 -16.80 -16.19 -12.38
C GLU A 339 -15.35 -15.82 -12.00
N ARG A 340 -14.98 -16.03 -10.74
CA ARG A 340 -13.61 -15.77 -10.24
C ARG A 340 -12.56 -16.59 -10.98
N VAL A 341 -12.86 -17.84 -11.30
CA VAL A 341 -11.94 -18.74 -11.99
C VAL A 341 -11.76 -18.31 -13.45
N ARG A 342 -12.85 -17.95 -14.15
CA ARG A 342 -12.77 -17.41 -15.52
C ARG A 342 -11.98 -16.11 -15.57
N ARG A 343 -12.20 -15.22 -14.60
CA ARG A 343 -11.44 -13.98 -14.46
C ARG A 343 -9.94 -14.25 -14.27
N ALA A 344 -9.58 -15.15 -13.35
CA ALA A 344 -8.20 -15.52 -13.11
C ALA A 344 -7.55 -16.16 -14.35
N ALA A 345 -8.29 -16.98 -15.10
CA ALA A 345 -7.81 -17.54 -16.35
C ALA A 345 -7.56 -16.46 -17.43
N ALA A 346 -8.47 -15.49 -17.59
CA ALA A 346 -8.28 -14.38 -18.50
C ALA A 346 -7.06 -13.53 -18.13
N GLU A 347 -6.90 -13.21 -16.85
CA GLU A 347 -5.72 -12.50 -16.36
C GLU A 347 -4.43 -13.27 -16.62
N ALA A 348 -4.43 -14.59 -16.35
CA ALA A 348 -3.28 -15.47 -16.58
C ALA A 348 -2.89 -15.52 -18.06
N LEU A 349 -3.85 -15.59 -18.99
CA LEU A 349 -3.58 -15.53 -20.43
C LEU A 349 -2.93 -14.21 -20.85
N GLY A 350 -3.39 -13.09 -20.28
CA GLY A 350 -2.76 -11.79 -20.47
C GLY A 350 -1.33 -11.71 -19.94
N GLN A 351 -1.03 -12.37 -18.81
CA GLN A 351 0.32 -12.45 -18.25
C GLN A 351 1.24 -13.35 -19.08
N ILE A 352 0.72 -14.46 -19.63
CA ILE A 352 1.46 -15.36 -20.52
C ILE A 352 1.77 -14.66 -21.86
N GLY A 353 0.84 -13.86 -22.38
CA GLY A 353 1.05 -13.08 -23.61
C GLY A 353 1.00 -13.90 -24.92
N ASP A 354 0.48 -15.13 -24.88
CA ASP A 354 0.40 -15.99 -26.08
C ASP A 354 -0.76 -15.54 -26.99
N ALA A 355 -0.43 -15.22 -28.24
CA ALA A 355 -1.38 -14.75 -29.25
C ALA A 355 -2.51 -15.75 -29.52
N LYS A 356 -2.34 -17.04 -29.21
CA LYS A 356 -3.42 -18.05 -29.34
C LYS A 356 -4.63 -17.75 -28.46
N ALA A 357 -4.46 -16.98 -27.37
CA ALA A 357 -5.53 -16.58 -26.48
C ALA A 357 -6.44 -15.48 -27.02
N VAL A 358 -6.02 -14.79 -28.09
CA VAL A 358 -6.68 -13.56 -28.57
C VAL A 358 -8.14 -13.80 -28.95
N GLU A 359 -8.44 -14.82 -29.74
CA GLU A 359 -9.82 -15.08 -30.18
C GLU A 359 -10.74 -15.44 -29.01
N ALA A 360 -10.27 -16.28 -28.09
CA ALA A 360 -11.03 -16.67 -26.90
C ALA A 360 -11.29 -15.47 -25.97
N LEU A 361 -10.29 -14.62 -25.76
CA LEU A 361 -10.45 -13.39 -24.96
C LEU A 361 -11.36 -12.38 -25.67
N ALA A 362 -11.30 -12.26 -26.99
CA ALA A 362 -12.18 -11.39 -27.76
C ALA A 362 -13.65 -11.88 -27.74
N ALA A 363 -13.87 -13.20 -27.68
CA ALA A 363 -15.19 -13.76 -27.46
C ALA A 363 -15.68 -13.49 -26.02
N ALA A 364 -14.83 -13.70 -25.01
CA ALA A 364 -15.13 -13.43 -23.60
C ALA A 364 -15.45 -11.94 -23.35
N LEU A 365 -14.79 -11.04 -24.08
CA LEU A 365 -15.05 -9.61 -24.06
C LEU A 365 -16.51 -9.29 -24.42
N LYS A 366 -17.12 -10.03 -25.36
CA LYS A 366 -18.50 -9.83 -25.83
C LYS A 366 -19.56 -10.52 -24.95
N GLY A 367 -19.14 -11.28 -23.94
CA GLY A 367 -20.05 -11.96 -23.02
C GLY A 367 -20.87 -10.99 -22.16
N ALA A 368 -21.95 -11.51 -21.56
CA ALA A 368 -22.85 -10.72 -20.69
C ALA A 368 -22.25 -10.39 -19.30
N GLU A 369 -21.08 -10.95 -18.97
CA GLU A 369 -20.44 -10.83 -17.66
C GLU A 369 -19.51 -9.63 -17.59
N SER A 370 -19.95 -8.57 -16.90
CA SER A 370 -19.20 -7.30 -16.80
C SER A 370 -17.80 -7.45 -16.16
N GLY A 371 -17.63 -8.37 -15.20
CA GLY A 371 -16.35 -8.64 -14.54
C GLY A 371 -15.33 -9.31 -15.47
N LEU A 372 -15.77 -10.31 -16.24
CA LEU A 372 -14.95 -11.00 -17.23
C LEU A 372 -14.59 -10.09 -18.41
N CYS A 373 -15.52 -9.26 -18.86
CA CYS A 373 -15.33 -8.31 -19.96
C CYS A 373 -14.11 -7.39 -19.73
N LYS A 374 -14.05 -6.72 -18.57
CA LYS A 374 -12.93 -5.84 -18.21
C LYS A 374 -11.59 -6.57 -18.17
N GLN A 375 -11.62 -7.81 -17.69
CA GLN A 375 -10.40 -8.60 -17.49
C GLN A 375 -9.90 -9.19 -18.81
N ALA A 376 -10.81 -9.58 -19.70
CA ALA A 376 -10.49 -9.96 -21.06
C ALA A 376 -9.89 -8.78 -21.86
N ALA A 377 -10.45 -7.57 -21.73
CA ALA A 377 -9.88 -6.37 -22.34
C ALA A 377 -8.46 -6.08 -21.84
N GLY A 378 -8.24 -6.09 -20.52
CA GLY A 378 -6.92 -5.90 -19.94
C GLY A 378 -5.91 -6.98 -20.37
N ALA A 379 -6.35 -8.23 -20.51
CA ALA A 379 -5.52 -9.32 -21.01
C ALA A 379 -5.15 -9.12 -22.49
N LEU A 380 -6.10 -8.73 -23.34
CA LEU A 380 -5.86 -8.38 -24.74
C LEU A 380 -4.89 -7.19 -24.88
N GLY A 381 -5.03 -6.18 -24.03
CA GLY A 381 -4.10 -5.05 -23.95
C GLY A 381 -2.66 -5.48 -23.64
N LYS A 382 -2.49 -6.41 -22.69
CA LYS A 382 -1.18 -7.00 -22.34
C LYS A 382 -0.59 -7.87 -23.45
N ILE A 383 -1.41 -8.61 -24.20
CA ILE A 383 -0.96 -9.42 -25.35
C ILE A 383 -0.42 -8.52 -26.48
N GLY A 384 -1.00 -7.33 -26.67
CA GLY A 384 -0.46 -6.34 -27.59
C GLY A 384 -1.00 -6.45 -29.02
N ILE A 385 -0.12 -6.26 -30.01
CA ILE A 385 -0.46 -6.11 -31.44
C ILE A 385 -1.42 -7.19 -31.98
N PRO A 386 -1.29 -8.49 -31.65
CA PRO A 386 -2.22 -9.51 -32.13
C PRO A 386 -3.69 -9.23 -31.78
N ALA A 387 -3.96 -8.51 -30.69
CA ALA A 387 -5.31 -8.19 -30.23
C ALA A 387 -5.95 -6.97 -30.94
N VAL A 388 -5.20 -6.22 -31.75
CA VAL A 388 -5.68 -4.95 -32.33
C VAL A 388 -6.94 -5.14 -33.18
N GLU A 389 -6.94 -6.09 -34.11
CA GLU A 389 -8.08 -6.27 -35.03
C GLU A 389 -9.36 -6.75 -34.30
N PRO A 390 -9.30 -7.75 -33.40
CA PRO A 390 -10.45 -8.12 -32.59
C PRO A 390 -10.99 -6.98 -31.71
N LEU A 391 -10.11 -6.17 -31.12
CA LEU A 391 -10.52 -5.02 -30.31
C LEU A 391 -11.14 -3.90 -31.16
N VAL A 392 -10.63 -3.65 -32.37
CA VAL A 392 -11.23 -2.71 -33.32
C VAL A 392 -12.63 -3.17 -33.75
N ALA A 393 -12.85 -4.48 -33.89
CA ALA A 393 -14.19 -5.02 -34.11
C ALA A 393 -15.11 -4.81 -32.89
N ALA A 394 -14.57 -4.96 -31.66
CA ALA A 394 -15.32 -4.77 -30.42
C ALA A 394 -15.73 -3.31 -30.15
N LEU A 395 -15.03 -2.32 -30.72
CA LEU A 395 -15.47 -0.91 -30.70
C LEU A 395 -16.82 -0.67 -31.40
N LYS A 396 -17.34 -1.65 -32.15
CA LYS A 396 -18.63 -1.56 -32.85
C LYS A 396 -19.73 -2.41 -32.20
N ASP A 397 -19.46 -2.94 -31.01
CA ASP A 397 -20.40 -3.82 -30.31
C ASP A 397 -21.65 -3.06 -29.83
N ALA A 398 -22.79 -3.75 -29.76
CA ALA A 398 -24.04 -3.15 -29.28
C ALA A 398 -23.93 -2.75 -27.80
N ASN A 399 -23.17 -3.50 -27.00
CA ASN A 399 -22.98 -3.24 -25.59
C ASN A 399 -21.89 -2.18 -25.36
N LYS A 400 -22.27 -1.07 -24.71
CA LYS A 400 -21.34 0.01 -24.38
C LYS A 400 -20.18 -0.40 -23.49
N ILE A 401 -20.35 -1.41 -22.62
CA ILE A 401 -19.27 -1.90 -21.75
C ILE A 401 -18.17 -2.54 -22.60
N VAL A 402 -18.56 -3.29 -23.63
CA VAL A 402 -17.65 -3.93 -24.59
C VAL A 402 -16.88 -2.87 -25.38
N ARG A 403 -17.57 -1.85 -25.90
CA ARG A 403 -16.94 -0.74 -26.62
C ARG A 403 -15.97 0.04 -25.74
N TRP A 404 -16.38 0.36 -24.52
CA TRP A 404 -15.55 1.05 -23.53
C TRP A 404 -14.27 0.26 -23.22
N ALA A 405 -14.42 -1.03 -22.89
CA ALA A 405 -13.30 -1.90 -22.57
C ALA A 405 -12.34 -2.09 -23.76
N ALA A 406 -12.88 -2.16 -24.98
CA ALA A 406 -12.08 -2.22 -26.20
C ALA A 406 -11.25 -0.95 -26.41
N ALA A 407 -11.82 0.24 -26.18
CA ALA A 407 -11.10 1.51 -26.26
C ALA A 407 -9.94 1.57 -25.25
N GLU A 408 -10.18 1.16 -23.99
CA GLU A 408 -9.15 1.11 -22.95
C GLU A 408 -8.00 0.16 -23.34
N ALA A 409 -8.32 -1.04 -23.81
CA ALA A 409 -7.32 -2.02 -24.25
C ALA A 409 -6.49 -1.52 -25.44
N LEU A 410 -7.11 -0.88 -26.44
CA LEU A 410 -6.40 -0.29 -27.59
C LEU A 410 -5.47 0.84 -27.17
N GLY A 411 -5.86 1.64 -26.18
CA GLY A 411 -5.00 2.67 -25.57
C GLY A 411 -3.75 2.07 -24.93
N GLN A 412 -3.90 0.96 -24.19
CA GLN A 412 -2.77 0.24 -23.58
C GLN A 412 -1.79 -0.32 -24.63
N ILE A 413 -2.29 -0.76 -25.79
CA ILE A 413 -1.44 -1.26 -26.88
C ILE A 413 -0.62 -0.12 -27.51
N GLY A 414 -1.20 1.07 -27.65
CA GLY A 414 -0.48 2.30 -28.00
C GLY A 414 0.16 2.32 -29.40
N VAL A 415 -0.36 1.57 -30.38
CA VAL A 415 0.19 1.55 -31.75
C VAL A 415 -0.55 2.50 -32.71
N PRO A 416 0.13 3.16 -33.68
CA PRO A 416 -0.51 4.13 -34.57
C PRO A 416 -1.73 3.62 -35.35
N ARG A 417 -1.80 2.30 -35.61
CA ARG A 417 -2.95 1.66 -36.29
C ARG A 417 -4.27 1.82 -35.52
N VAL A 418 -4.24 1.99 -34.20
CA VAL A 418 -5.46 2.12 -33.39
C VAL A 418 -6.09 3.50 -33.46
N VAL A 419 -5.38 4.51 -33.98
CA VAL A 419 -5.81 5.91 -33.92
C VAL A 419 -7.07 6.16 -34.74
N ALA A 420 -7.18 5.65 -35.98
CA ALA A 420 -8.40 5.84 -36.77
C ALA A 420 -9.65 5.22 -36.10
N PRO A 421 -9.61 3.97 -35.62
CA PRO A 421 -10.70 3.39 -34.84
C PRO A 421 -11.06 4.17 -33.58
N LEU A 422 -10.07 4.64 -32.81
CA LEU A 422 -10.31 5.42 -31.60
C LEU A 422 -10.87 6.82 -31.90
N VAL A 423 -10.45 7.46 -33.00
CA VAL A 423 -11.04 8.72 -33.46
C VAL A 423 -12.52 8.54 -33.78
N ALA A 424 -12.91 7.43 -34.43
CA ALA A 424 -14.33 7.13 -34.65
C ALA A 424 -15.09 6.90 -33.32
N ALA A 425 -14.45 6.32 -32.31
CA ALA A 425 -15.03 6.11 -30.99
C ALA A 425 -15.20 7.41 -30.17
N LEU A 426 -14.57 8.53 -30.56
CA LEU A 426 -14.88 9.85 -29.99
C LEU A 426 -16.30 10.32 -30.34
N GLU A 427 -16.94 9.73 -31.34
CA GLU A 427 -18.32 10.07 -31.74
C GLU A 427 -19.34 9.04 -31.19
N ASP A 428 -18.94 8.20 -30.24
CA ASP A 428 -19.82 7.18 -29.66
C ASP A 428 -21.04 7.79 -28.94
N THR A 429 -22.15 7.06 -28.95
CA THR A 429 -23.38 7.49 -28.27
C THR A 429 -23.23 7.54 -26.75
N ASP A 430 -22.36 6.71 -26.18
CA ASP A 430 -22.12 6.67 -24.73
C ASP A 430 -20.87 7.48 -24.35
N LYS A 431 -21.05 8.40 -23.41
CA LYS A 431 -19.99 9.32 -22.94
C LYS A 431 -18.80 8.60 -22.31
N ASP A 432 -18.97 7.41 -21.72
CA ASP A 432 -17.87 6.68 -21.09
C ASP A 432 -16.97 6.06 -22.18
N VAL A 433 -17.55 5.63 -23.30
CA VAL A 433 -16.80 5.18 -24.48
C VAL A 433 -16.02 6.34 -25.11
N ARG A 434 -16.67 7.50 -25.31
CA ARG A 434 -16.00 8.71 -25.83
C ARG A 434 -14.83 9.15 -24.95
N LYS A 435 -15.03 9.13 -23.62
CA LYS A 435 -13.99 9.43 -22.64
C LYS A 435 -12.81 8.46 -22.77
N ALA A 436 -13.07 7.16 -22.79
CA ALA A 436 -12.02 6.14 -22.92
C ALA A 436 -11.25 6.27 -24.24
N ALA A 437 -11.94 6.60 -25.34
CA ALA A 437 -11.31 6.88 -26.62
C ALA A 437 -10.36 8.10 -26.56
N ALA A 438 -10.77 9.18 -25.88
CA ALA A 438 -9.91 10.35 -25.68
C ALA A 438 -8.65 10.01 -24.86
N GLU A 439 -8.81 9.28 -23.75
CA GLU A 439 -7.69 8.83 -22.91
C GLU A 439 -6.74 7.93 -23.70
N ALA A 440 -7.28 6.99 -24.48
CA ALA A 440 -6.51 6.07 -25.33
C ALA A 440 -5.70 6.80 -26.42
N LEU A 441 -6.29 7.82 -27.05
CA LEU A 441 -5.61 8.66 -28.05
C LEU A 441 -4.47 9.49 -27.44
N GLY A 442 -4.66 9.98 -26.20
CA GLY A 442 -3.61 10.65 -25.43
C GLY A 442 -2.43 9.72 -25.12
N GLN A 443 -2.73 8.50 -24.68
CA GLN A 443 -1.72 7.46 -24.42
C GLN A 443 -0.95 7.04 -25.67
N ALA A 444 -1.63 6.95 -26.83
CA ALA A 444 -0.99 6.62 -28.10
C ALA A 444 0.00 7.72 -28.56
N GLY A 445 -0.18 8.98 -28.12
CA GLY A 445 0.77 10.06 -28.35
C GLY A 445 0.91 10.49 -29.82
N VAL A 446 -0.07 10.21 -30.67
CA VAL A 446 0.05 10.40 -32.12
C VAL A 446 -0.48 11.78 -32.55
N THR A 447 0.37 12.63 -33.15
CA THR A 447 0.05 14.04 -33.45
C THR A 447 -1.14 14.28 -34.39
N TRP A 448 -1.57 13.31 -35.21
CA TRP A 448 -2.77 13.52 -36.04
C TRP A 448 -4.09 13.30 -35.29
N SER A 449 -4.07 12.77 -34.06
CA SER A 449 -5.25 12.72 -33.18
C SER A 449 -5.57 14.09 -32.54
N VAL A 450 -4.64 15.05 -32.59
CA VAL A 450 -4.79 16.39 -32.00
C VAL A 450 -6.02 17.12 -32.55
N ARG A 451 -6.26 17.08 -33.86
CA ARG A 451 -7.42 17.76 -34.46
C ARG A 451 -8.76 17.14 -34.02
N PRO A 452 -8.96 15.81 -34.12
CA PRO A 452 -10.13 15.16 -33.53
C PRO A 452 -10.33 15.45 -32.05
N LEU A 453 -9.25 15.42 -31.26
CA LEU A 453 -9.31 15.74 -29.83
C LEU A 453 -9.71 17.21 -29.59
N ILE A 454 -9.19 18.17 -30.35
CA ILE A 454 -9.61 19.58 -30.25
C ILE A 454 -11.12 19.71 -30.50
N ALA A 455 -11.67 19.02 -31.50
CA ALA A 455 -13.12 19.04 -31.73
C ALA A 455 -13.89 18.45 -30.54
N ALA A 456 -13.37 17.39 -29.91
CA ALA A 456 -13.97 16.77 -28.72
C ALA A 456 -13.86 17.62 -27.44
N LEU A 457 -13.16 18.77 -27.45
CA LEU A 457 -13.26 19.75 -26.35
C LEU A 457 -14.63 20.43 -26.30
N GLU A 458 -15.47 20.29 -27.33
CA GLU A 458 -16.84 20.82 -27.35
C GLU A 458 -17.89 19.74 -27.00
N ASP A 459 -17.46 18.55 -26.56
CA ASP A 459 -18.38 17.46 -26.21
C ASP A 459 -19.39 17.89 -25.13
N GLU A 460 -20.62 17.42 -25.23
CA GLU A 460 -21.70 17.69 -24.27
C GLU A 460 -21.31 17.26 -22.84
N ALA A 461 -20.56 16.17 -22.69
CA ALA A 461 -20.20 15.57 -21.42
C ALA A 461 -18.90 16.16 -20.87
N GLU A 462 -18.96 16.72 -19.66
CA GLU A 462 -17.81 17.29 -18.98
C GLU A 462 -16.68 16.29 -18.75
N SER A 463 -17.02 15.01 -18.57
CA SER A 463 -16.04 13.93 -18.37
C SER A 463 -15.21 13.67 -19.61
N VAL A 464 -15.80 13.83 -20.81
CA VAL A 464 -15.11 13.69 -22.09
C VAL A 464 -14.21 14.90 -22.30
N ARG A 465 -14.73 16.12 -22.16
CA ARG A 465 -13.93 17.36 -22.27
C ARG A 465 -12.72 17.36 -21.33
N TRP A 466 -12.91 16.87 -20.09
CA TRP A 466 -11.83 16.71 -19.12
C TRP A 466 -10.75 15.74 -19.59
N ALA A 467 -11.14 14.56 -20.11
CA ALA A 467 -10.20 13.56 -20.62
C ALA A 467 -9.43 14.08 -21.84
N VAL A 468 -10.13 14.76 -22.74
CA VAL A 468 -9.56 15.39 -23.94
C VAL A 468 -8.52 16.44 -23.56
N ALA A 469 -8.81 17.32 -22.60
CA ALA A 469 -7.87 18.35 -22.15
C ALA A 469 -6.56 17.76 -21.62
N ARG A 470 -6.63 16.59 -20.95
CA ARG A 470 -5.44 15.86 -20.49
C ARG A 470 -4.73 15.15 -21.65
N ALA A 471 -5.47 14.50 -22.54
CA ALA A 471 -4.93 13.78 -23.68
C ALA A 471 -4.13 14.70 -24.62
N LEU A 472 -4.64 15.91 -24.87
CA LEU A 472 -3.92 16.93 -25.64
C LEU A 472 -2.59 17.32 -24.99
N GLY A 473 -2.55 17.41 -23.66
CA GLY A 473 -1.34 17.64 -22.90
C GLY A 473 -0.32 16.51 -23.00
N GLN A 474 -0.78 15.26 -23.03
CA GLN A 474 0.09 14.09 -23.20
C GLN A 474 0.74 14.04 -24.59
N ILE A 475 0.01 14.47 -25.63
CA ILE A 475 0.55 14.54 -26.99
C ILE A 475 1.54 15.70 -27.13
N ASP A 476 1.34 16.78 -26.37
CA ASP A 476 2.22 17.95 -26.27
C ASP A 476 2.46 18.62 -27.63
N ASP A 477 1.36 19.04 -28.27
CA ASP A 477 1.34 19.67 -29.59
C ASP A 477 0.83 21.12 -29.51
N THR A 478 1.57 22.05 -30.14
CA THR A 478 1.23 23.49 -30.17
C THR A 478 -0.21 23.80 -30.56
N ARG A 479 -0.80 23.02 -31.47
CA ARG A 479 -2.16 23.26 -31.98
C ARG A 479 -3.22 23.15 -30.88
N ALA A 480 -2.90 22.49 -29.77
CA ALA A 480 -3.82 22.34 -28.64
C ALA A 480 -3.84 23.56 -27.71
N VAL A 481 -2.87 24.49 -27.80
CA VAL A 481 -2.73 25.58 -26.83
C VAL A 481 -3.91 26.55 -26.87
N GLU A 482 -4.29 27.07 -28.04
CA GLU A 482 -5.43 28.01 -28.12
C GLU A 482 -6.76 27.37 -27.69
N PRO A 483 -7.10 26.13 -28.14
CA PRO A 483 -8.30 25.43 -27.66
C PRO A 483 -8.30 25.18 -26.14
N LEU A 484 -7.15 24.83 -25.55
CA LEU A 484 -7.02 24.66 -24.11
C LEU A 484 -7.16 25.99 -23.35
N VAL A 485 -6.67 27.09 -23.91
CA VAL A 485 -6.91 28.45 -23.37
C VAL A 485 -8.40 28.78 -23.37
N ALA A 486 -9.12 28.43 -24.42
CA ALA A 486 -10.59 28.58 -24.45
C ALA A 486 -11.26 27.71 -23.36
N ALA A 487 -10.77 26.49 -23.14
CA ALA A 487 -11.28 25.56 -22.12
C ALA A 487 -11.07 26.03 -20.67
N LEU A 488 -10.22 27.03 -20.41
CA LEU A 488 -10.14 27.70 -19.09
C LEU A 488 -11.46 28.36 -18.69
N ARG A 489 -12.35 28.64 -19.66
CA ARG A 489 -13.68 29.21 -19.45
C ARG A 489 -14.80 28.17 -19.48
N ASP A 490 -14.46 26.88 -19.45
CA ASP A 490 -15.45 25.80 -19.44
C ASP A 490 -16.42 25.96 -18.25
N SER A 491 -17.68 25.59 -18.45
CA SER A 491 -18.70 25.64 -17.41
C SER A 491 -18.35 24.73 -16.21
N ASN A 492 -17.68 23.61 -16.48
CA ASN A 492 -17.28 22.65 -15.47
C ASN A 492 -15.90 22.96 -14.88
N TRP A 493 -15.84 23.00 -13.55
CA TRP A 493 -14.60 23.26 -12.82
C TRP A 493 -13.47 22.27 -13.11
N SER A 494 -13.77 20.97 -13.19
CA SER A 494 -12.76 19.94 -13.42
C SER A 494 -12.09 20.11 -14.78
N VAL A 495 -12.85 20.49 -15.81
CA VAL A 495 -12.33 20.76 -17.15
C VAL A 495 -11.41 21.98 -17.12
N ARG A 496 -11.81 23.05 -16.42
CA ARG A 496 -10.95 24.23 -16.21
C ARG A 496 -9.63 23.85 -15.56
N VAL A 497 -9.66 23.06 -14.49
CA VAL A 497 -8.46 22.58 -13.77
C VAL A 497 -7.57 21.73 -14.67
N ALA A 498 -8.15 20.82 -15.46
CA ALA A 498 -7.41 20.00 -16.40
C ALA A 498 -6.71 20.86 -17.47
N ALA A 499 -7.44 21.80 -18.08
CA ALA A 499 -6.88 22.73 -19.06
C ALA A 499 -5.75 23.58 -18.47
N ALA A 500 -5.95 24.16 -17.29
CA ALA A 500 -4.94 24.93 -16.57
C ALA A 500 -3.68 24.10 -16.28
N SER A 501 -3.84 22.89 -15.74
CA SER A 501 -2.73 21.98 -15.43
C SER A 501 -1.97 21.57 -16.69
N THR A 502 -2.69 21.27 -17.77
CA THR A 502 -2.10 20.92 -19.07
C THR A 502 -1.30 22.09 -19.65
N LEU A 503 -1.85 23.31 -19.66
CA LEU A 503 -1.16 24.50 -20.19
C LEU A 503 0.12 24.80 -19.41
N ILE A 504 0.10 24.66 -18.09
CA ILE A 504 1.30 24.79 -17.25
C ILE A 504 2.37 23.76 -17.69
N GLY A 505 1.99 22.49 -17.85
CA GLY A 505 2.90 21.45 -18.30
C GLY A 505 3.48 21.73 -19.69
N MET A 506 2.64 22.14 -20.64
CA MET A 506 3.02 22.47 -22.01
C MET A 506 3.94 23.70 -22.08
N TYR A 507 3.78 24.70 -21.21
CA TYR A 507 4.68 25.87 -21.18
C TYR A 507 6.16 25.50 -20.98
N GLY A 508 6.40 24.48 -20.15
CA GLY A 508 7.74 23.94 -19.90
C GLY A 508 8.32 23.13 -21.05
N SER A 509 7.54 22.79 -22.08
CA SER A 509 8.00 21.98 -23.21
C SER A 509 8.72 22.80 -24.27
N ASP A 510 9.77 22.22 -24.86
CA ASP A 510 10.49 22.77 -26.01
C ASP A 510 9.70 22.65 -27.32
N ARG A 511 8.64 21.83 -27.34
CA ARG A 511 7.76 21.66 -28.50
C ARG A 511 6.81 22.83 -28.70
N ILE A 512 6.60 23.65 -27.66
CA ILE A 512 5.67 24.77 -27.69
C ILE A 512 6.37 26.04 -28.17
N SER A 513 5.83 26.69 -29.20
CA SER A 513 6.42 27.90 -29.75
C SER A 513 6.38 29.06 -28.75
N THR A 514 7.32 30.00 -28.88
CA THR A 514 7.41 31.18 -28.02
C THR A 514 6.11 31.99 -28.01
N GLU A 515 5.44 32.12 -29.16
CA GLU A 515 4.14 32.78 -29.28
C GLU A 515 3.07 32.10 -28.42
N HIS A 516 2.96 30.77 -28.48
CA HIS A 516 2.03 30.01 -27.64
C HIS A 516 2.40 30.07 -26.16
N LYS A 517 3.70 30.13 -25.83
CA LYS A 517 4.15 30.37 -24.45
C LYS A 517 3.67 31.74 -23.93
N HIS A 518 3.79 32.79 -24.74
CA HIS A 518 3.23 34.10 -24.39
C HIS A 518 1.71 34.06 -24.23
N LEU A 519 0.99 33.30 -25.06
CA LEU A 519 -0.45 33.13 -24.92
C LEU A 519 -0.83 32.46 -23.58
N ILE A 520 -0.06 31.45 -23.15
CA ILE A 520 -0.24 30.81 -21.84
C ILE A 520 0.02 31.82 -20.72
N SER A 521 1.13 32.57 -20.79
CA SER A 521 1.46 33.61 -19.81
C SER A 521 0.37 34.68 -19.71
N ALA A 522 -0.27 35.04 -20.82
CA ALA A 522 -1.37 36.00 -20.82
C ALA A 522 -2.62 35.50 -20.06
N GLN A 523 -2.74 34.20 -19.79
CA GLN A 523 -3.83 33.61 -18.99
C GLN A 523 -3.43 33.32 -17.54
N GLN A 524 -2.27 33.80 -17.08
CA GLN A 524 -1.71 33.49 -15.77
C GLN A 524 -2.69 33.76 -14.61
N ASP A 525 -3.33 34.93 -14.58
CA ASP A 525 -4.28 35.27 -13.51
C ASP A 525 -5.48 34.32 -13.47
N THR A 526 -6.00 33.95 -14.64
CA THR A 526 -7.10 32.99 -14.79
C THR A 526 -6.68 31.60 -14.27
N ILE A 527 -5.47 31.14 -14.64
CA ILE A 527 -4.91 29.85 -14.20
C ILE A 527 -4.73 29.82 -12.68
N ILE A 528 -4.22 30.89 -12.08
CA ILE A 528 -4.04 31.03 -10.62
C ILE A 528 -5.39 30.94 -9.90
N GLN A 529 -6.44 31.57 -10.44
CA GLN A 529 -7.79 31.49 -9.87
C GLN A 529 -8.39 30.08 -9.96
N ILE A 530 -8.04 29.31 -10.99
CA ILE A 530 -8.53 27.94 -11.21
C ILE A 530 -7.80 26.89 -10.35
N ILE A 531 -6.55 27.11 -9.95
CA ILE A 531 -5.81 26.15 -9.11
C ILE A 531 -5.37 26.83 -7.80
N PRO A 532 -6.29 27.02 -6.82
CA PRO A 532 -5.95 27.65 -5.56
C PRO A 532 -5.17 26.67 -4.67
N GLY A 533 -3.83 26.73 -4.74
CA GLY A 533 -2.94 26.01 -3.82
C GLY A 533 -1.61 25.55 -4.42
N GLY A 534 -0.53 26.29 -4.11
CA GLY A 534 0.81 25.73 -3.86
C GLY A 534 1.74 25.39 -5.03
N TYR A 535 1.28 25.26 -6.27
CA TYR A 535 2.17 24.98 -7.41
C TYR A 535 2.72 26.23 -8.11
N THR A 536 2.30 27.42 -7.69
CA THR A 536 2.61 28.69 -8.37
C THR A 536 3.97 29.27 -7.98
N ASP A 537 4.50 28.96 -6.79
CA ASP A 537 5.73 29.59 -6.29
C ASP A 537 7.02 29.06 -6.92
N GLN A 538 7.00 27.92 -7.62
CA GLN A 538 8.21 27.33 -8.23
C GLN A 538 8.33 27.49 -9.75
N PHE A 539 7.26 27.84 -10.48
CA PHE A 539 7.27 27.81 -11.95
C PHE A 539 7.09 29.16 -12.66
N TRP A 540 6.70 30.23 -11.95
CA TRP A 540 6.27 31.47 -12.61
C TRP A 540 6.82 32.74 -11.96
N VAL A 541 8.10 32.75 -11.61
CA VAL A 541 8.86 33.99 -11.37
C VAL A 541 9.68 34.29 -12.61
N PHE A 542 9.09 34.87 -13.66
CA PHE A 542 9.77 35.80 -14.58
C PHE A 542 8.69 36.55 -15.37
N THR A 543 8.31 37.72 -14.85
CA THR A 543 7.54 38.73 -15.58
C THR A 543 8.53 39.66 -16.28
N ILE A 544 8.41 39.73 -17.62
CA ILE A 544 8.89 40.79 -18.54
C ILE A 544 10.40 40.97 -18.69
#